data_AF-A0A4W2C6H5-F1
#
_entry.id   AF-A0A4W2C6H5-F1
#
_cell.length_a   1.000
_cell.length_b   1.000
_cell.length_c   1.000
_cell.angle_alpha   90.00
_cell.angle_beta   90.00
_cell.angle_gamma   90.00
#
_symmetry.space_group_name_H-M   'P 1'
#
loop_
_entity.id
_entity.type
_entity.pdbx_description
1 polymer ?
#
loop_
_entity_poly.entity_id
_entity_poly.type
_entity_poly.pdbx_seq_one_letter_code
_entity_poly.pdbx_strand_id
1 'polypeptide(L)'
;MLKTQTSLSTWSQERNMKWLVLLGLVTFSECIVKIPLRRVKTMRKTLSGKNILNNFLKEHAYRLSQISSCGSNLTFHPLRNIKDRLYVGNITIGTPPQEFQVIFDTGSSDLWVTSVFCTSPTCSTHVMFRHFDSSTFRPTKKTFSINYGSGRMKGVVVHDTVRIGDLVSTDQPFGLSVVELGFDGIPFDGVMGLNYPKLSFSGAIPIFDNLRNQGAISEPVFAFYLSKDEQEGSVVMFGGVDHRYYKGELNWIPLIQAGDWSVHMDSISMKRKVIACSGGCKAVVDTGTSLIEGPRRLVNNIQKLIRAMPRGSEYYVSCSAVNTLPPIIFTIKGINYPVPAQAYILKDSRGHCYPTFKENTVSTSTETWILGDVFLRLYFSVFDRGNDRIGLAQAV
;
A
#
# COMPACT_ATOMS: atom_id res chain seq x y z
N MET A 1 53.32 45.15 -71.20
CA MET A 1 52.43 45.41 -72.36
C MET A 1 50.99 45.18 -71.91
N LEU A 2 50.14 46.21 -72.04
CA LEU A 2 48.65 46.30 -72.00
C LEU A 2 47.89 45.56 -70.86
N LYS A 3 47.25 46.28 -69.92
CA LYS A 3 45.82 46.74 -69.90
C LYS A 3 44.83 45.60 -70.22
N THR A 4 43.88 45.23 -69.35
CA THR A 4 42.70 46.05 -68.97
C THR A 4 41.99 45.58 -67.70
N GLN A 5 41.40 46.56 -66.98
CA GLN A 5 40.36 46.41 -65.95
C GLN A 5 39.07 45.83 -66.53
N THR A 6 38.32 45.07 -65.73
CA THR A 6 36.90 45.37 -65.41
C THR A 6 36.46 44.62 -64.17
N SER A 7 35.99 45.40 -63.19
CA SER A 7 35.32 44.96 -61.96
C SER A 7 33.93 44.42 -62.26
N LEU A 8 33.50 43.40 -61.53
CA LEU A 8 32.10 43.24 -61.12
C LEU A 8 32.08 42.60 -59.73
N SER A 9 31.30 43.25 -58.88
CA SER A 9 31.23 43.17 -57.42
C SER A 9 30.63 41.86 -56.91
N THR A 10 31.31 41.23 -55.95
CA THR A 10 30.71 40.24 -55.04
C THR A 10 30.95 40.72 -53.61
N TRP A 11 29.95 41.41 -53.06
CA TRP A 11 29.88 41.69 -51.63
C TRP A 11 29.65 40.37 -50.89
N SER A 12 30.64 40.02 -50.06
CA SER A 12 30.53 39.02 -49.00
C SER A 12 29.46 39.45 -48.02
N GLN A 13 28.33 38.77 -48.02
CA GLN A 13 27.33 38.85 -46.96
C GLN A 13 27.22 37.45 -46.34
N GLU A 14 27.88 37.31 -45.20
CA GLU A 14 27.81 36.16 -44.31
C GLU A 14 26.34 35.81 -44.04
N ARG A 15 25.89 34.69 -44.62
CA ARG A 15 24.58 34.12 -44.33
C ARG A 15 24.64 33.49 -42.95
N ASN A 16 24.18 34.26 -41.96
CA ASN A 16 23.71 33.78 -40.67
C ASN A 16 22.71 32.62 -40.87
N MET A 17 23.21 31.40 -40.77
CA MET A 17 22.39 30.20 -40.78
C MET A 17 21.75 30.06 -39.39
N LYS A 18 20.58 30.70 -39.23
CA LYS A 18 19.68 30.50 -38.10
C LYS A 18 19.29 29.03 -38.03
N TRP A 19 20.01 28.25 -37.22
CA TRP A 19 19.50 26.98 -36.71
C TRP A 19 18.33 27.30 -35.76
N LEU A 20 17.13 27.37 -36.34
CA LEU A 20 15.90 27.16 -35.59
C LEU A 20 15.95 25.70 -35.11
N VAL A 21 16.52 25.49 -33.93
CA VAL A 21 16.26 24.30 -33.13
C VAL A 21 14.76 24.37 -32.80
N LEU A 22 13.97 23.70 -33.64
CA LEU A 22 12.61 23.29 -33.30
C LEU A 22 12.76 22.42 -32.04
N LEU A 23 12.62 23.07 -30.88
CA LEU A 23 12.21 22.44 -29.65
C LEU A 23 10.88 21.76 -29.96
N GLY A 24 10.97 20.51 -30.41
CA GLY A 24 9.88 19.58 -30.33
C GLY A 24 9.51 19.50 -28.85
N LEU A 25 8.48 20.25 -28.46
CA LEU A 25 7.61 19.88 -27.36
C LEU A 25 6.94 18.57 -27.79
N VAL A 26 7.70 17.49 -27.78
CA VAL A 26 7.13 16.17 -27.53
C VAL A 26 6.72 16.25 -26.08
N THR A 27 5.51 16.76 -25.86
CA THR A 27 4.76 16.41 -24.66
C THR A 27 4.62 14.90 -24.76
N PHE A 28 5.58 14.15 -24.18
CA PHE A 28 5.30 12.78 -23.81
C PHE A 28 4.03 12.89 -22.98
N SER A 29 2.92 12.38 -23.52
CA SER A 29 1.77 12.06 -22.70
C SER A 29 2.33 11.20 -21.59
N GLU A 30 2.47 11.75 -20.38
CA GLU A 30 2.82 10.98 -19.20
C GLU A 30 1.74 9.90 -19.11
N CYS A 31 2.06 8.67 -19.53
CA CYS A 31 1.13 7.55 -19.50
C CYS A 31 0.99 7.08 -18.05
N ILE A 32 0.29 7.90 -17.26
CA ILE A 32 -0.09 7.58 -15.89
C ILE A 32 -1.30 6.65 -15.99
N VAL A 33 -1.12 5.39 -15.61
CA VAL A 33 -2.23 4.44 -15.52
C VAL A 33 -2.87 4.59 -14.15
N LYS A 34 -4.16 4.92 -14.14
CA LYS A 34 -4.94 5.18 -12.92
C LYS A 34 -5.96 4.09 -12.70
N ILE A 35 -5.89 3.44 -11.54
CA ILE A 35 -6.84 2.42 -11.14
C ILE A 35 -7.70 2.98 -10.01
N PRO A 36 -9.02 3.11 -10.23
CA PRO A 36 -9.93 3.54 -9.17
C PRO A 36 -9.91 2.50 -8.05
N LEU A 37 -9.84 3.00 -6.82
CA LEU A 37 -9.91 2.19 -5.62
C LEU A 37 -11.28 2.37 -4.97
N ARG A 38 -11.98 1.27 -4.74
CA ARG A 38 -13.23 1.25 -3.99
C ARG A 38 -12.96 0.91 -2.54
N ARG A 39 -13.57 1.66 -1.64
CA ARG A 39 -13.55 1.32 -0.22
C ARG A 39 -14.61 0.26 0.08
N VAL A 40 -14.19 -0.91 0.54
CA VAL A 40 -15.09 -2.04 0.81
C VAL A 40 -15.19 -2.36 2.30
N LYS A 41 -16.39 -2.80 2.70
CA LYS A 41 -16.74 -3.23 4.06
C LYS A 41 -16.70 -4.75 4.17
N THR A 42 -15.90 -5.30 5.07
CA THR A 42 -15.87 -6.74 5.38
C THR A 42 -17.16 -7.20 6.06
N MET A 43 -17.67 -8.39 5.71
CA MET A 43 -18.92 -9.00 6.20
C MET A 43 -18.82 -9.60 7.62
N ARG A 44 -17.97 -9.06 8.49
CA ARG A 44 -17.70 -9.61 9.84
C ARG A 44 -18.89 -9.56 10.83
N LYS A 45 -20.08 -9.12 10.39
CA LYS A 45 -21.21 -8.75 11.27
C LYS A 45 -22.51 -9.53 11.11
N THR A 46 -22.63 -10.48 10.18
CA THR A 46 -23.71 -11.48 10.27
C THR A 46 -23.55 -12.26 11.58
N LEU A 47 -24.65 -12.64 12.24
CA LEU A 47 -24.64 -13.37 13.52
C LEU A 47 -23.70 -14.59 13.48
N SER A 48 -23.57 -15.21 12.30
CA SER A 48 -22.63 -16.28 11.97
C SER A 48 -21.15 -15.89 12.17
N GLY A 49 -20.70 -14.73 11.65
CA GLY A 49 -19.31 -14.29 11.74
C GLY A 49 -18.84 -13.92 13.16
N LYS A 50 -19.76 -13.46 14.03
CA LYS A 50 -19.45 -13.22 15.46
C LYS A 50 -19.29 -14.53 16.25
N ASN A 51 -20.12 -15.53 15.97
CA ASN A 51 -19.98 -16.85 16.60
C ASN A 51 -18.70 -17.53 16.13
N ILE A 52 -18.35 -17.42 14.85
CA ILE A 52 -17.10 -17.96 14.29
C ILE A 52 -15.88 -17.25 14.90
N LEU A 53 -15.87 -15.91 15.00
CA LEU A 53 -14.75 -15.17 15.60
C LEU A 53 -14.59 -15.47 17.10
N ASN A 54 -15.68 -15.54 17.86
CA ASN A 54 -15.62 -15.89 19.28
C ASN A 54 -15.18 -17.33 19.49
N ASN A 55 -15.59 -18.26 18.62
CA ASN A 55 -15.14 -19.64 18.65
C ASN A 55 -13.67 -19.75 18.24
N PHE A 56 -13.25 -19.08 17.17
CA PHE A 56 -11.86 -19.03 16.73
C PHE A 56 -10.95 -18.45 17.82
N LEU A 57 -11.34 -17.31 18.43
CA LEU A 57 -10.60 -16.71 19.54
C LEU A 57 -10.58 -17.61 20.78
N LYS A 58 -11.67 -18.30 21.13
CA LYS A 58 -11.69 -19.25 22.27
C LYS A 58 -10.82 -20.48 22.01
N GLU A 59 -10.89 -21.03 20.81
CA GLU A 59 -10.22 -22.28 20.43
C GLU A 59 -8.72 -22.05 20.17
N HIS A 60 -8.34 -20.87 19.66
CA HIS A 60 -6.95 -20.52 19.38
C HIS A 60 -6.27 -19.70 20.47
N ALA A 61 -6.99 -19.04 21.39
CA ALA A 61 -6.34 -18.37 22.54
C ALA A 61 -5.56 -19.35 23.43
N TYR A 62 -6.01 -20.60 23.53
CA TYR A 62 -5.29 -21.66 24.24
C TYR A 62 -4.10 -22.25 23.46
N ARG A 63 -4.05 -22.09 22.12
CA ARG A 63 -2.91 -22.53 21.28
C ARG A 63 -1.90 -21.41 21.00
N LEU A 64 -2.33 -20.16 20.96
CA LEU A 64 -1.47 -18.98 20.79
C LEU A 64 -0.49 -18.80 21.98
N SER A 65 -0.84 -19.30 23.17
CA SER A 65 0.08 -19.35 24.32
C SER A 65 1.08 -20.51 24.27
N GLN A 66 0.90 -21.51 23.39
CA GLN A 66 1.77 -22.68 23.27
C GLN A 66 2.69 -22.66 22.03
N ILE A 67 2.62 -21.61 21.18
CA ILE A 67 3.56 -21.41 20.05
C ILE A 67 4.63 -20.35 20.41
N SER A 68 4.89 -20.14 21.71
CA SER A 68 6.13 -19.48 22.15
C SER A 68 7.32 -20.43 22.01
N SER A 69 7.60 -20.93 20.80
CA SER A 69 8.93 -21.45 20.48
C SER A 69 9.83 -20.24 20.25
N CYS A 70 10.58 -19.88 21.29
CA CYS A 70 11.72 -18.98 21.18
C CYS A 70 12.68 -19.55 20.11
N GLY A 71 12.86 -18.87 18.98
CA GLY A 71 13.91 -19.24 18.02
C GLY A 71 13.68 -19.06 16.52
N SER A 72 12.53 -18.60 16.03
CA SER A 72 12.39 -18.25 14.60
C SER A 72 11.85 -16.83 14.43
N ASN A 73 12.59 -16.01 13.68
CA ASN A 73 12.11 -14.74 13.15
C ASN A 73 10.96 -15.04 12.18
N LEU A 74 9.77 -15.28 12.70
CA LEU A 74 8.54 -15.37 11.90
C LEU A 74 8.25 -13.97 11.36
N THR A 75 8.57 -13.76 10.09
CA THR A 75 8.11 -12.59 9.34
C THR A 75 6.60 -12.72 9.13
N PHE A 76 5.86 -11.68 9.48
CA PHE A 76 4.42 -11.57 9.26
C PHE A 76 4.17 -10.37 8.37
N HIS A 77 3.24 -10.50 7.40
CA HIS A 77 2.73 -9.33 6.73
C HIS A 77 1.63 -8.68 7.58
N PRO A 78 1.68 -7.35 7.74
CA PRO A 78 0.86 -6.63 8.70
C PRO A 78 -0.61 -6.52 8.33
N LEU A 79 -1.13 -7.15 7.25
CA LEU A 79 -2.55 -7.06 6.85
C LEU A 79 -3.49 -7.20 8.06
N ARG A 80 -3.89 -6.04 8.58
CA ARG A 80 -4.64 -5.85 9.84
C ARG A 80 -5.54 -4.67 9.62
N ASN A 81 -6.83 -4.96 9.57
CA ASN A 81 -7.81 -3.96 9.25
C ASN A 81 -8.80 -3.82 10.41
N ILE A 82 -9.03 -2.57 10.83
CA ILE A 82 -10.09 -2.26 11.77
C ILE A 82 -11.38 -2.09 11.01
N LYS A 83 -12.43 -2.73 11.55
CA LYS A 83 -13.84 -2.48 11.26
C LYS A 83 -14.08 -2.11 9.79
N ASP A 84 -13.65 -3.01 8.92
CA ASP A 84 -14.34 -3.14 7.64
C ASP A 84 -13.99 -2.01 6.65
N ARG A 85 -12.71 -1.63 6.50
CA ARG A 85 -12.28 -0.59 5.54
C ARG A 85 -10.99 -1.01 4.84
N LEU A 86 -11.15 -1.51 3.62
CA LEU A 86 -10.07 -1.89 2.70
C LEU A 86 -10.24 -1.12 1.40
N TYR A 87 -9.13 -0.78 0.75
CA TYR A 87 -9.15 -0.25 -0.61
C TYR A 87 -8.83 -1.38 -1.58
N VAL A 88 -9.78 -1.67 -2.46
CA VAL A 88 -9.61 -2.67 -3.51
C VAL A 88 -9.69 -2.02 -4.87
N GLY A 89 -8.91 -2.52 -5.81
CA GLY A 89 -9.08 -2.19 -7.22
C GLY A 89 -9.06 -3.45 -8.07
N ASN A 90 -9.46 -3.29 -9.32
CA ASN A 90 -9.60 -4.43 -10.24
C ASN A 90 -8.29 -4.67 -10.99
N ILE A 91 -7.98 -5.95 -11.18
CA ILE A 91 -6.93 -6.44 -12.08
C ILE A 91 -7.52 -7.57 -12.93
N THR A 92 -6.84 -7.94 -14.01
CA THR A 92 -7.21 -9.15 -14.75
C THR A 92 -6.02 -10.08 -14.91
N ILE A 93 -6.29 -11.40 -14.93
CA ILE A 93 -5.28 -12.45 -15.07
C ILE A 93 -5.74 -13.44 -16.13
N GLY A 94 -4.84 -13.84 -17.02
CA GLY A 94 -5.10 -14.88 -18.02
C GLY A 94 -5.42 -14.39 -19.43
N THR A 95 -5.64 -15.37 -20.31
CA THR A 95 -6.07 -15.17 -21.70
C THR A 95 -7.15 -16.21 -22.08
N PRO A 96 -8.43 -15.83 -22.22
CA PRO A 96 -8.99 -14.50 -22.00
C PRO A 96 -8.85 -14.01 -20.55
N PRO A 97 -8.88 -12.69 -20.31
CA PRO A 97 -8.69 -12.13 -18.97
C PRO A 97 -9.85 -12.49 -18.02
N GLN A 98 -9.51 -12.93 -16.80
CA GLN A 98 -10.42 -13.13 -15.67
C GLN A 98 -10.23 -11.99 -14.66
N GLU A 99 -11.29 -11.33 -14.22
CA GLU A 99 -11.22 -10.15 -13.34
C GLU A 99 -11.19 -10.52 -11.85
N PHE A 100 -10.39 -9.80 -11.06
CA PHE A 100 -10.25 -9.98 -9.61
C PHE A 100 -10.20 -8.63 -8.90
N GLN A 101 -10.80 -8.56 -7.70
CA GLN A 101 -10.67 -7.42 -6.80
C GLN A 101 -9.53 -7.66 -5.81
N VAL A 102 -8.49 -6.85 -5.84
CA VAL A 102 -7.31 -7.04 -4.99
C VAL A 102 -7.01 -5.83 -4.12
N ILE A 103 -6.40 -6.07 -2.96
CA ILE A 103 -5.74 -5.01 -2.18
C ILE A 103 -4.41 -4.69 -2.84
N PHE A 104 -4.15 -3.41 -3.07
CA PHE A 104 -2.81 -2.93 -3.43
C PHE A 104 -2.03 -2.64 -2.14
N ASP A 105 -1.09 -3.50 -1.79
CA ASP A 105 -0.47 -3.58 -0.46
C ASP A 105 1.02 -3.24 -0.49
N THR A 106 1.41 -2.09 0.06
CA THR A 106 2.82 -1.71 0.19
C THR A 106 3.52 -2.40 1.37
N GLY A 107 2.79 -3.10 2.24
CA GLY A 107 3.35 -3.92 3.32
C GLY A 107 3.77 -5.33 2.90
N SER A 108 3.47 -5.76 1.66
CA SER A 108 3.85 -7.08 1.12
C SER A 108 4.31 -7.04 -0.33
N SER A 109 4.87 -8.15 -0.83
CA SER A 109 5.50 -8.22 -2.16
C SER A 109 4.89 -9.26 -3.08
N ASP A 110 4.11 -10.19 -2.55
CA ASP A 110 3.52 -11.28 -3.32
C ASP A 110 2.18 -10.85 -3.94
N LEU A 111 1.98 -11.16 -5.22
CA LEU A 111 0.66 -11.19 -5.83
C LEU A 111 0.08 -12.59 -5.64
N TRP A 112 -1.15 -12.69 -5.16
CA TRP A 112 -1.89 -13.96 -5.14
C TRP A 112 -3.40 -13.74 -5.28
N VAL A 113 -4.08 -14.73 -5.86
CA VAL A 113 -5.55 -14.82 -5.94
C VAL A 113 -6.02 -16.23 -5.57
N THR A 114 -7.30 -16.38 -5.24
CA THR A 114 -7.88 -17.67 -4.87
C THR A 114 -7.96 -18.62 -6.08
N SER A 115 -7.53 -19.87 -5.89
CA SER A 115 -7.62 -20.93 -6.90
C SER A 115 -8.99 -21.59 -6.90
N VAL A 116 -9.44 -22.09 -8.06
CA VAL A 116 -10.58 -23.04 -8.12
C VAL A 116 -10.36 -24.35 -7.35
N PHE A 117 -9.12 -24.68 -7.02
CA PHE A 117 -8.79 -25.82 -6.18
C PHE A 117 -8.74 -25.48 -4.68
N CYS A 118 -9.11 -24.25 -4.29
CA CYS A 118 -9.17 -23.93 -2.88
C CYS A 118 -10.25 -24.74 -2.18
N THR A 119 -9.86 -25.47 -1.14
CA THR A 119 -10.75 -26.36 -0.38
C THR A 119 -11.34 -25.71 0.87
N SER A 120 -10.85 -24.53 1.26
CA SER A 120 -11.34 -23.81 2.43
C SER A 120 -12.76 -23.27 2.20
N PRO A 121 -13.67 -23.34 3.20
CA PRO A 121 -15.01 -22.75 3.09
C PRO A 121 -15.01 -21.27 2.69
N THR A 122 -14.01 -20.53 3.17
CA THR A 122 -13.75 -19.12 2.86
C THR A 122 -13.66 -18.81 1.36
N CYS A 123 -13.11 -19.75 0.57
CA CYS A 123 -12.89 -19.56 -0.87
C CYS A 123 -14.19 -19.54 -1.68
N SER A 124 -15.28 -20.11 -1.16
CA SER A 124 -16.58 -20.15 -1.85
C SER A 124 -17.20 -18.77 -2.07
N THR A 125 -16.75 -17.75 -1.32
CA THR A 125 -17.24 -16.36 -1.45
C THR A 125 -16.40 -15.49 -2.37
N HIS A 126 -15.27 -16.00 -2.88
CA HIS A 126 -14.31 -15.26 -3.69
C HIS A 126 -14.45 -15.61 -5.17
N VAL A 127 -14.06 -14.68 -6.04
CA VAL A 127 -13.79 -15.01 -7.44
C VAL A 127 -12.56 -15.90 -7.49
N MET A 128 -12.69 -17.07 -8.14
CA MET A 128 -11.64 -18.07 -8.20
C MET A 128 -11.03 -18.13 -9.60
N PHE A 129 -9.70 -18.18 -9.67
CA PHE A 129 -8.97 -18.28 -10.92
C PHE A 129 -9.08 -19.67 -11.55
N ARG A 130 -9.65 -19.70 -12.76
CA ARG A 130 -9.83 -20.89 -13.59
C ARG A 130 -8.65 -21.05 -14.53
N HIS A 131 -7.63 -21.75 -14.07
CA HIS A 131 -6.40 -21.97 -14.84
C HIS A 131 -6.60 -22.72 -16.17
N PHE A 132 -7.58 -23.63 -16.26
CA PHE A 132 -7.91 -24.31 -17.53
C PHE A 132 -8.50 -23.39 -18.59
N ASP A 133 -9.03 -22.23 -18.19
CA ASP A 133 -9.64 -21.26 -19.10
C ASP A 133 -8.62 -20.25 -19.65
N SER A 134 -7.35 -20.32 -19.23
CA SER A 134 -6.30 -19.40 -19.67
C SER A 134 -5.29 -20.09 -20.59
N SER A 135 -5.17 -19.62 -21.84
CA SER A 135 -4.21 -20.12 -22.82
C SER A 135 -2.76 -19.72 -22.53
N THR A 136 -2.54 -18.74 -21.64
CA THR A 136 -1.22 -18.25 -21.24
C THR A 136 -0.76 -18.76 -19.87
N PHE A 137 -1.57 -19.59 -19.21
CA PHE A 137 -1.26 -20.18 -17.92
C PHE A 137 -0.08 -21.15 -18.00
N ARG A 138 0.87 -21.02 -17.08
CA ARG A 138 2.01 -21.93 -16.94
C ARG A 138 2.18 -22.35 -15.47
N PRO A 139 1.97 -23.63 -15.14
CA PRO A 139 2.09 -24.10 -13.76
C PRO A 139 3.57 -24.20 -13.34
N THR A 140 3.82 -24.14 -12.03
CA THR A 140 5.10 -24.54 -11.43
C THR A 140 4.88 -25.54 -10.29
N LYS A 141 5.98 -26.09 -9.75
CA LYS A 141 5.95 -26.97 -8.57
C LYS A 141 6.25 -26.24 -7.26
N LYS A 142 6.51 -24.92 -7.30
CA LYS A 142 6.94 -24.15 -6.13
C LYS A 142 5.74 -23.85 -5.24
N THR A 143 5.80 -24.28 -3.98
CA THR A 143 4.79 -23.97 -2.97
C THR A 143 5.29 -22.86 -2.05
N PHE A 144 4.37 -22.14 -1.43
CA PHE A 144 4.69 -21.12 -0.44
C PHE A 144 3.53 -20.95 0.56
N SER A 145 3.81 -20.29 1.68
CA SER A 145 2.80 -19.94 2.67
C SER A 145 3.09 -18.56 3.21
N ILE A 146 2.02 -17.80 3.42
CA ILE A 146 2.10 -16.45 3.99
C ILE A 146 1.29 -16.41 5.28
N ASN A 147 1.90 -15.83 6.32
CA ASN A 147 1.22 -15.47 7.55
C ASN A 147 0.94 -13.97 7.55
N TYR A 148 -0.35 -13.64 7.48
CA TYR A 148 -0.85 -12.29 7.65
C TYR A 148 -1.29 -12.05 9.09
N GLY A 149 -1.33 -10.79 9.50
CA GLY A 149 -1.92 -10.42 10.78
C GLY A 149 -3.39 -10.83 10.92
N SER A 150 -4.11 -11.00 9.81
CA SER A 150 -5.50 -11.43 9.73
C SER A 150 -5.70 -12.94 9.58
N GLY A 151 -4.71 -13.69 9.09
CA GLY A 151 -4.92 -15.07 8.66
C GLY A 151 -3.69 -15.71 8.01
N ARG A 152 -3.85 -16.91 7.48
CA ARG A 152 -2.79 -17.66 6.78
C ARG A 152 -3.31 -18.18 5.46
N MET A 153 -2.47 -18.08 4.43
CA MET A 153 -2.70 -18.75 3.15
C MET A 153 -1.57 -19.73 2.83
N LYS A 154 -1.89 -20.80 2.09
CA LYS A 154 -0.93 -21.68 1.41
C LYS A 154 -1.28 -21.75 -0.07
N GLY A 155 -0.26 -21.76 -0.92
CA GLY A 155 -0.44 -21.68 -2.35
C GLY A 155 0.69 -22.30 -3.15
N VAL A 156 0.50 -22.28 -4.46
CA VAL A 156 1.50 -22.64 -5.48
C VAL A 156 1.82 -21.40 -6.30
N VAL A 157 3.08 -21.26 -6.72
CA VAL A 157 3.48 -20.24 -7.67
C VAL A 157 3.15 -20.71 -9.08
N VAL A 158 2.58 -19.85 -9.89
CA VAL A 158 2.25 -20.07 -11.30
C VAL A 158 2.62 -18.83 -12.10
N HIS A 159 2.64 -18.93 -13.42
CA HIS A 159 2.82 -17.79 -14.31
C HIS A 159 1.59 -17.60 -15.19
N ASP A 160 1.23 -16.35 -15.46
CA ASP A 160 0.26 -15.98 -16.48
C ASP A 160 0.45 -14.50 -16.86
N THR A 161 -0.36 -13.99 -17.79
CA THR A 161 -0.42 -12.56 -18.11
C THR A 161 -1.32 -11.84 -17.11
N VAL A 162 -0.77 -10.84 -16.42
CA VAL A 162 -1.52 -9.98 -15.48
C VAL A 162 -1.65 -8.58 -16.07
N ARG A 163 -2.84 -7.99 -15.98
CA ARG A 163 -3.11 -6.63 -16.44
C ARG A 163 -3.62 -5.74 -15.32
N ILE A 164 -3.11 -4.52 -15.28
CA ILE A 164 -3.51 -3.44 -14.36
C ILE A 164 -3.90 -2.24 -15.22
N GLY A 165 -5.20 -2.10 -15.52
CA GLY A 165 -5.64 -1.19 -16.58
C GLY A 165 -4.95 -1.55 -17.90
N ASP A 166 -4.28 -0.57 -18.51
CA ASP A 166 -3.54 -0.76 -19.76
C ASP A 166 -2.12 -1.33 -19.57
N LEU A 167 -1.64 -1.48 -18.33
CA LEU A 167 -0.35 -2.10 -18.06
C LEU A 167 -0.45 -3.61 -18.19
N VAL A 168 0.47 -4.21 -18.96
CA VAL A 168 0.51 -5.66 -19.19
C VAL A 168 1.84 -6.21 -18.68
N SER A 169 1.77 -7.13 -17.72
CA SER A 169 2.90 -7.92 -17.24
C SER A 169 2.76 -9.34 -17.81
N THR A 170 3.57 -9.65 -18.82
CA THR A 170 3.61 -11.01 -19.39
C THR A 170 4.46 -11.94 -18.54
N ASP A 171 4.14 -13.23 -18.54
CA ASP A 171 4.85 -14.26 -17.76
C ASP A 171 5.03 -13.90 -16.27
N GLN A 172 4.05 -13.19 -15.68
CA GLN A 172 4.09 -12.72 -14.30
C GLN A 172 3.98 -13.92 -13.35
N PRO A 173 4.97 -14.17 -12.48
CA PRO A 173 4.81 -15.15 -11.41
C PRO A 173 3.84 -14.60 -10.35
N PHE A 174 2.87 -15.42 -9.94
CA PHE A 174 1.94 -15.10 -8.85
C PHE A 174 1.49 -16.36 -8.12
N GLY A 175 0.88 -16.17 -6.96
CA GLY A 175 0.36 -17.24 -6.12
C GLY A 175 -1.08 -17.62 -6.44
N LEU A 176 -1.34 -18.92 -6.53
CA LEU A 176 -2.68 -19.48 -6.43
C LEU A 176 -2.89 -20.06 -5.05
N SER A 177 -3.77 -19.43 -4.28
CA SER A 177 -4.14 -19.85 -2.94
C SER A 177 -5.02 -21.10 -3.00
N VAL A 178 -4.61 -22.16 -2.28
CA VAL A 178 -5.31 -23.45 -2.20
C VAL A 178 -5.86 -23.75 -0.80
N VAL A 179 -5.36 -23.03 0.21
CA VAL A 179 -5.84 -23.07 1.59
C VAL A 179 -5.82 -21.66 2.15
N GLU A 180 -6.97 -21.23 2.65
CA GLU A 180 -7.16 -19.94 3.33
C GLU A 180 -7.77 -20.15 4.71
N LEU A 181 -7.19 -19.49 5.72
CA LEU A 181 -7.65 -19.55 7.10
C LEU A 181 -7.67 -18.13 7.67
N GLY A 182 -8.79 -17.73 8.28
CA GLY A 182 -8.95 -16.41 8.89
C GLY A 182 -9.38 -15.30 7.93
N PHE A 183 -9.69 -15.64 6.67
CA PHE A 183 -10.16 -14.69 5.66
C PHE A 183 -11.70 -14.67 5.51
N ASP A 184 -12.45 -15.27 6.43
CA ASP A 184 -13.91 -15.39 6.31
C ASP A 184 -14.64 -14.03 6.21
N GLY A 185 -15.47 -13.88 5.17
CA GLY A 185 -16.28 -12.69 4.94
C GLY A 185 -15.50 -11.46 4.47
N ILE A 186 -14.34 -11.67 3.86
CA ILE A 186 -13.50 -10.60 3.31
C ILE A 186 -13.91 -10.25 1.87
N PRO A 187 -13.98 -8.97 1.50
CA PRO A 187 -14.51 -8.50 0.22
C PRO A 187 -13.38 -8.23 -0.80
N PHE A 188 -12.42 -9.13 -0.91
CA PHE A 188 -11.38 -9.12 -1.95
C PHE A 188 -11.05 -10.56 -2.36
N ASP A 189 -10.57 -10.75 -3.58
CA ASP A 189 -10.24 -12.04 -4.18
C ASP A 189 -8.74 -12.36 -4.13
N GLY A 190 -7.92 -11.36 -3.77
CA GLY A 190 -6.49 -11.51 -3.60
C GLY A 190 -5.78 -10.28 -3.04
N VAL A 191 -4.46 -10.36 -3.00
CA VAL A 191 -3.57 -9.26 -2.61
C VAL A 191 -2.54 -9.06 -3.71
N MET A 192 -2.27 -7.82 -4.05
CA MET A 192 -1.20 -7.39 -4.94
C MET A 192 -0.16 -6.63 -4.11
N GLY A 193 0.91 -7.32 -3.74
CA GLY A 193 2.05 -6.71 -3.07
C GLY A 193 2.81 -5.72 -3.96
N LEU A 194 3.15 -4.56 -3.40
CA LEU A 194 3.88 -3.45 -4.04
C LEU A 194 5.20 -3.11 -3.32
N ASN A 195 5.64 -3.96 -2.38
CA ASN A 195 6.92 -3.84 -1.72
C ASN A 195 8.04 -4.54 -2.52
N TYR A 196 9.28 -4.35 -2.10
CA TYR A 196 10.47 -4.82 -2.81
C TYR A 196 10.55 -6.35 -2.87
N PRO A 197 11.26 -6.94 -3.86
CA PRO A 197 11.36 -8.39 -4.03
C PRO A 197 11.85 -9.17 -2.79
N LYS A 198 12.70 -8.55 -1.96
CA LYS A 198 13.29 -9.18 -0.78
C LYS A 198 12.26 -9.64 0.25
N LEU A 199 11.06 -9.05 0.25
CA LEU A 199 9.97 -9.39 1.17
C LEU A 199 8.99 -10.42 0.60
N SER A 200 9.24 -10.95 -0.61
CA SER A 200 8.40 -12.02 -1.18
C SER A 200 8.63 -13.35 -0.48
N PHE A 201 7.56 -13.92 0.06
CA PHE A 201 7.55 -15.28 0.61
C PHE A 201 7.58 -16.34 -0.48
N SER A 202 6.95 -16.07 -1.63
CA SER A 202 7.00 -16.96 -2.77
C SER A 202 8.33 -16.92 -3.50
N GLY A 203 9.19 -15.93 -3.22
CA GLY A 203 10.40 -15.61 -3.98
C GLY A 203 10.12 -15.26 -5.45
N ALA A 204 8.88 -14.89 -5.78
CA ALA A 204 8.49 -14.40 -7.08
C ALA A 204 8.91 -12.94 -7.25
N ILE A 205 9.15 -12.52 -8.49
CA ILE A 205 9.37 -11.12 -8.82
C ILE A 205 8.03 -10.38 -8.65
N PRO A 206 7.94 -9.33 -7.80
CA PRO A 206 6.72 -8.54 -7.64
C PRO A 206 6.28 -7.91 -8.96
N ILE A 207 4.98 -7.65 -9.10
CA ILE A 207 4.42 -7.18 -10.37
C ILE A 207 4.99 -5.84 -10.82
N PHE A 208 5.23 -4.92 -9.89
CA PHE A 208 5.81 -3.61 -10.21
C PHE A 208 7.22 -3.74 -10.80
N ASP A 209 8.04 -4.66 -10.24
CA ASP A 209 9.38 -4.96 -10.74
C ASP A 209 9.32 -5.58 -12.14
N ASN A 210 8.40 -6.52 -12.38
CA ASN A 210 8.28 -7.15 -13.68
C ASN A 210 7.80 -6.16 -14.76
N LEU A 211 6.80 -5.33 -14.45
CA LEU A 211 6.32 -4.27 -15.32
C LEU A 211 7.43 -3.28 -15.67
N ARG A 212 8.26 -2.89 -14.69
CA ARG A 212 9.45 -2.07 -14.93
C ARG A 212 10.46 -2.76 -15.84
N ASN A 213 10.79 -4.03 -15.56
CA ASN A 213 11.76 -4.80 -16.34
C ASN A 213 11.31 -5.01 -17.80
N GLN A 214 10.00 -5.07 -18.03
CA GLN A 214 9.40 -5.17 -19.37
C GLN A 214 9.24 -3.82 -20.06
N GLY A 215 9.64 -2.71 -19.43
CA GLY A 215 9.48 -1.36 -19.98
C GLY A 215 8.01 -0.92 -20.11
N ALA A 216 7.10 -1.56 -19.36
CA ALA A 216 5.67 -1.29 -19.43
C ALA A 216 5.26 -0.01 -18.67
N ILE A 217 6.11 0.50 -17.78
CA ILE A 217 5.83 1.69 -16.97
C ILE A 217 6.79 2.82 -17.36
N SER A 218 6.24 4.00 -17.60
CA SER A 218 6.97 5.21 -18.01
C SER A 218 8.00 5.67 -16.96
N GLU A 219 7.57 5.80 -15.71
CA GLU A 219 8.41 6.16 -14.58
C GLU A 219 8.38 5.07 -13.50
N PRO A 220 9.48 4.80 -12.79
CA PRO A 220 9.53 3.77 -11.74
C PRO A 220 8.86 4.25 -10.43
N VAL A 221 7.68 4.86 -10.54
CA VAL A 221 6.89 5.37 -9.42
C VAL A 221 5.47 4.82 -9.46
N PHE A 222 4.88 4.68 -8.27
CA PHE A 222 3.44 4.56 -8.10
C PHE A 222 2.97 5.46 -6.95
N ALA A 223 1.72 5.89 -6.97
CA ALA A 223 1.20 6.84 -5.99
C ALA A 223 -0.22 6.53 -5.56
N PHE A 224 -0.56 6.90 -4.33
CA PHE A 224 -1.88 6.69 -3.74
C PHE A 224 -2.51 8.02 -3.34
N TYR A 225 -3.76 8.18 -3.76
CA TYR A 225 -4.70 9.13 -3.17
C TYR A 225 -5.87 8.35 -2.57
N LEU A 226 -6.09 8.50 -1.28
CA LEU A 226 -7.19 7.86 -0.56
C LEU A 226 -8.21 8.93 -0.15
N SER A 227 -9.34 8.95 -0.84
CA SER A 227 -10.44 9.89 -0.61
C SER A 227 -11.00 9.76 0.81
N LYS A 228 -11.52 10.88 1.33
CA LYS A 228 -12.34 10.87 2.56
C LYS A 228 -13.74 10.32 2.30
N ASP A 229 -14.22 10.42 1.06
CA ASP A 229 -15.50 9.87 0.63
C ASP A 229 -15.45 8.32 0.72
N GLU A 230 -16.53 7.73 1.20
CA GLU A 230 -16.63 6.27 1.36
C GLU A 230 -16.95 5.55 0.04
N GLN A 231 -17.47 6.22 -0.98
CA GLN A 231 -17.95 5.56 -2.20
C GLN A 231 -16.94 5.67 -3.36
N GLU A 232 -16.39 6.86 -3.60
CA GLU A 232 -15.61 7.13 -4.82
C GLU A 232 -14.42 8.06 -4.59
N GLY A 233 -13.51 8.09 -5.58
CA GLY A 233 -12.45 9.09 -5.68
C GLY A 233 -11.05 8.65 -5.24
N SER A 234 -10.92 7.49 -4.57
CA SER A 234 -9.59 6.95 -4.27
C SER A 234 -8.96 6.35 -5.54
N VAL A 235 -7.65 6.46 -5.69
CA VAL A 235 -6.93 6.00 -6.89
C VAL A 235 -5.52 5.57 -6.54
N VAL A 236 -5.05 4.51 -7.20
CA VAL A 236 -3.63 4.19 -7.34
C VAL A 236 -3.17 4.54 -8.75
N MET A 237 -2.01 5.18 -8.84
CA MET A 237 -1.41 5.65 -10.09
C MET A 237 -0.11 4.90 -10.31
N PHE A 238 0.13 4.44 -11.53
CA PHE A 238 1.37 3.79 -11.93
C PHE A 238 2.02 4.58 -13.06
N GLY A 239 3.33 4.76 -12.99
CA GLY A 239 4.10 5.41 -14.07
C GLY A 239 4.10 6.93 -14.06
N GLY A 240 3.63 7.55 -12.98
CA GLY A 240 3.72 9.00 -12.76
C GLY A 240 2.77 9.46 -11.66
N VAL A 241 2.64 10.78 -11.51
CA VAL A 241 1.86 11.42 -10.45
C VAL A 241 0.95 12.52 -11.02
N ASP A 242 -0.30 12.57 -10.57
CA ASP A 242 -1.23 13.63 -10.98
C ASP A 242 -1.35 14.69 -9.86
N HIS A 243 -0.91 15.90 -10.21
CA HIS A 243 -0.89 17.07 -9.31
C HIS A 243 -2.27 17.46 -8.78
N ARG A 244 -3.36 17.04 -9.43
CA ARG A 244 -4.74 17.34 -8.96
C ARG A 244 -5.09 16.67 -7.63
N TYR A 245 -4.31 15.71 -7.16
CA TYR A 245 -4.59 14.98 -5.92
C TYR A 245 -3.82 15.50 -4.70
N TYR A 246 -2.93 16.48 -4.86
CA TYR A 246 -2.20 17.07 -3.75
C TYR A 246 -2.01 18.59 -3.84
N LYS A 247 -1.71 19.20 -2.71
CA LYS A 247 -1.44 20.64 -2.57
C LYS A 247 0.04 20.86 -2.25
N GLY A 248 0.60 21.94 -2.79
CA GLY A 248 1.99 22.30 -2.59
C GLY A 248 2.95 21.35 -3.31
N GLU A 249 4.14 21.16 -2.72
CA GLU A 249 5.20 20.33 -3.28
C GLU A 249 5.32 18.98 -2.57
N LEU A 250 5.87 17.99 -3.28
CA LEU A 250 6.21 16.69 -2.72
C LEU A 250 7.47 16.79 -1.84
N ASN A 251 7.34 16.38 -0.59
CA ASN A 251 8.47 16.26 0.31
C ASN A 251 9.08 14.87 0.18
N TRP A 252 10.23 14.79 -0.49
CA TRP A 252 10.94 13.55 -0.73
C TRP A 252 11.76 13.12 0.49
N ILE A 253 11.50 11.90 0.96
CA ILE A 253 12.09 11.28 2.14
C ILE A 253 12.81 10.00 1.70
N PRO A 254 14.14 9.91 1.86
CA PRO A 254 14.87 8.70 1.48
C PRO A 254 14.45 7.51 2.36
N LEU A 255 14.47 6.32 1.78
CA LEU A 255 14.31 5.10 2.55
C LEU A 255 15.50 4.89 3.48
N ILE A 256 15.28 4.28 4.64
CA ILE A 256 16.36 3.86 5.55
C ILE A 256 17.29 2.87 4.83
N GLN A 257 16.69 1.96 4.06
CA GLN A 257 17.39 1.01 3.22
C GLN A 257 16.47 0.59 2.07
N ALA A 258 17.01 0.50 0.85
CA ALA A 258 16.30 -0.11 -0.26
C ALA A 258 15.91 -1.57 0.08
N GLY A 259 14.64 -1.91 -0.10
CA GLY A 259 14.13 -3.24 0.26
C GLY A 259 12.88 -3.25 1.13
N ASP A 260 12.46 -2.10 1.66
CA ASP A 260 11.23 -1.94 2.43
C ASP A 260 10.79 -0.46 2.39
N TRP A 261 9.49 -0.17 2.38
CA TRP A 261 8.94 1.19 2.38
C TRP A 261 9.02 1.84 3.76
N SER A 262 10.25 1.98 4.23
CA SER A 262 10.61 2.41 5.58
C SER A 262 11.44 3.67 5.59
N VAL A 263 11.01 4.65 6.37
CA VAL A 263 11.64 5.97 6.51
C VAL A 263 12.01 6.27 7.95
N HIS A 264 12.98 7.18 8.14
CA HIS A 264 13.28 7.73 9.46
C HIS A 264 12.19 8.74 9.84
N MET A 265 11.60 8.55 11.02
CA MET A 265 10.67 9.50 11.63
C MET A 265 11.35 10.12 12.84
N ASP A 266 11.26 11.44 12.97
CA ASP A 266 12.04 12.20 13.94
C ASP A 266 11.38 12.21 15.32
N SER A 267 10.06 12.36 15.36
CA SER A 267 9.28 12.28 16.61
C SER A 267 7.79 12.12 16.37
N ILE A 268 7.09 11.70 17.43
CA ILE A 268 5.63 11.79 17.53
C ILE A 268 5.32 12.71 18.72
N SER A 269 4.57 13.77 18.46
CA SER A 269 4.22 14.76 19.47
C SER A 269 2.72 15.00 19.59
N MET A 270 2.29 15.40 20.79
CA MET A 270 0.92 15.81 21.06
C MET A 270 0.94 16.95 22.08
N LYS A 271 0.16 18.02 21.84
CA LYS A 271 0.17 19.24 22.68
C LYS A 271 1.59 19.79 22.91
N ARG A 272 2.41 19.86 21.85
CA ARG A 272 3.82 20.33 21.88
C ARG A 272 4.76 19.51 22.76
N LYS A 273 4.38 18.31 23.18
CA LYS A 273 5.24 17.39 23.93
C LYS A 273 5.52 16.15 23.08
N VAL A 274 6.77 15.71 23.03
CA VAL A 274 7.14 14.42 22.43
C VAL A 274 6.58 13.30 23.30
N ILE A 275 5.80 12.41 22.70
CA ILE A 275 5.07 11.33 23.39
C ILE A 275 5.56 9.94 22.97
N ALA A 276 6.22 9.84 21.81
CA ALA A 276 6.84 8.64 21.27
C ALA A 276 7.92 9.03 20.25
N CYS A 277 8.72 8.06 19.80
CA CYS A 277 9.77 8.24 18.80
C CYS A 277 10.78 9.33 19.21
N SER A 278 11.14 9.37 20.50
CA SER A 278 12.03 10.41 21.02
C SER A 278 13.46 10.17 20.55
N GLY A 279 13.99 11.07 19.73
CA GLY A 279 15.33 10.93 19.16
C GLY A 279 15.38 10.10 17.88
N GLY A 280 14.23 9.86 17.26
CA GLY A 280 14.13 9.14 15.99
C GLY A 280 13.68 7.68 16.13
N CYS A 281 12.99 7.19 15.11
CA CYS A 281 12.54 5.80 15.02
C CYS A 281 12.27 5.39 13.57
N LYS A 282 11.94 4.11 13.34
CA LYS A 282 11.54 3.59 12.04
C LYS A 282 10.04 3.80 11.82
N ALA A 283 9.64 4.27 10.64
CA ALA A 283 8.24 4.27 10.21
C ALA A 283 8.08 3.51 8.89
N VAL A 284 7.16 2.55 8.84
CA VAL A 284 6.76 1.81 7.63
C VAL A 284 5.50 2.47 7.06
N VAL A 285 5.48 2.75 5.76
CA VAL A 285 4.31 3.33 5.08
C VAL A 285 3.54 2.23 4.36
N ASP A 286 2.33 1.96 4.82
CA ASP A 286 1.66 0.67 4.55
C ASP A 286 0.18 0.82 4.17
N THR A 287 -0.14 0.63 2.89
CA THR A 287 -1.53 0.63 2.39
C THR A 287 -2.31 -0.65 2.73
N GLY A 288 -1.65 -1.69 3.24
CA GLY A 288 -2.26 -2.96 3.66
C GLY A 288 -2.92 -2.92 5.04
N THR A 289 -2.71 -1.85 5.81
CA THR A 289 -3.35 -1.64 7.10
C THR A 289 -4.09 -0.31 7.16
N SER A 290 -5.30 -0.36 7.70
CA SER A 290 -6.08 0.85 8.00
C SER A 290 -5.53 1.67 9.19
N LEU A 291 -4.53 1.18 9.93
CA LEU A 291 -4.19 1.62 11.29
C LEU A 291 -2.92 2.43 11.40
N ILE A 292 -2.76 3.06 12.56
CA ILE A 292 -1.44 3.45 13.05
C ILE A 292 -1.02 2.41 14.09
N GLU A 293 -0.01 1.62 13.76
CA GLU A 293 0.50 0.58 14.67
C GLU A 293 1.82 1.00 15.28
N GLY A 294 2.05 0.69 16.55
CA GLY A 294 3.29 1.02 17.24
C GLY A 294 3.51 0.19 18.50
N PRO A 295 4.61 0.40 19.23
CA PRO A 295 4.93 -0.39 20.41
C PRO A 295 3.82 -0.30 21.47
N ARG A 296 3.44 -1.45 22.04
CA ARG A 296 2.34 -1.57 23.02
C ARG A 296 2.36 -0.50 24.09
N ARG A 297 3.53 -0.26 24.70
CA ARG A 297 3.71 0.72 25.79
C ARG A 297 3.36 2.13 25.33
N LEU A 298 3.83 2.52 24.15
CA LEU A 298 3.63 3.86 23.59
C LEU A 298 2.20 4.05 23.10
N VAL A 299 1.62 3.04 22.44
CA VAL A 299 0.21 3.03 22.07
C VAL A 299 -0.68 3.18 23.31
N ASN A 300 -0.44 2.40 24.37
CA ASN A 300 -1.20 2.53 25.63
C ASN A 300 -1.05 3.91 26.27
N ASN A 301 0.12 4.56 26.15
CA ASN A 301 0.29 5.93 26.61
C ASN A 301 -0.57 6.91 25.79
N ILE A 302 -0.62 6.76 24.46
CA ILE A 302 -1.50 7.54 23.59
C ILE A 302 -2.97 7.34 24.01
N GLN A 303 -3.41 6.09 24.23
CA GLN A 303 -4.77 5.79 24.67
C GLN A 303 -5.13 6.53 25.97
N LYS A 304 -4.22 6.54 26.96
CA LYS A 304 -4.41 7.30 28.20
C LYS A 304 -4.50 8.81 27.97
N LEU A 305 -3.62 9.35 27.12
CA LEU A 305 -3.57 10.78 26.81
C LEU A 305 -4.85 11.30 26.14
N ILE A 306 -5.51 10.47 25.31
CA ILE A 306 -6.80 10.78 24.69
C ILE A 306 -8.01 10.34 25.54
N ARG A 307 -7.76 9.87 26.77
CA ARG A 307 -8.80 9.38 27.72
C ARG A 307 -9.65 8.25 27.14
N ALA A 308 -9.05 7.38 26.32
CA ALA A 308 -9.72 6.20 25.82
C ALA A 308 -9.83 5.13 26.91
N MET A 309 -11.02 4.55 27.05
CA MET A 309 -11.34 3.52 28.03
C MET A 309 -11.33 2.14 27.37
N PRO A 310 -10.68 1.13 27.99
CA PRO A 310 -10.70 -0.23 27.48
C PRO A 310 -12.10 -0.85 27.62
N ARG A 311 -12.53 -1.58 26.60
CA ARG A 311 -13.76 -2.39 26.58
C ARG A 311 -13.47 -3.70 25.84
N GLY A 312 -13.06 -4.72 26.58
CA GLY A 312 -12.54 -5.97 26.00
C GLY A 312 -11.18 -5.76 25.35
N SER A 313 -11.02 -6.17 24.09
CA SER A 313 -9.80 -6.01 23.30
C SER A 313 -9.68 -4.65 22.57
N GLU A 314 -10.66 -3.78 22.75
CA GLU A 314 -10.77 -2.49 22.06
C GLU A 314 -10.79 -1.32 23.04
N TYR A 315 -10.50 -0.12 22.54
CA TYR A 315 -10.58 1.14 23.28
C TYR A 315 -11.69 2.02 22.74
N TYR A 316 -12.33 2.82 23.58
CA TYR A 316 -13.39 3.75 23.18
C TYR A 316 -13.21 5.12 23.81
N VAL A 317 -13.60 6.15 23.08
CA VAL A 317 -13.66 7.54 23.56
C VAL A 317 -15.10 8.06 23.43
N SER A 318 -15.44 9.09 24.19
CA SER A 318 -16.70 9.80 23.95
C SER A 318 -16.68 10.43 22.56
N CYS A 319 -17.72 10.21 21.75
CA CYS A 319 -17.83 10.87 20.45
C CYS A 319 -17.88 12.39 20.55
N SER A 320 -18.39 12.95 21.66
CA SER A 320 -18.37 14.39 21.90
C SER A 320 -16.96 14.95 22.12
N ALA A 321 -16.00 14.13 22.54
CA ALA A 321 -14.62 14.54 22.78
C ALA A 321 -13.81 14.69 21.49
N VAL A 322 -14.27 14.15 20.36
CA VAL A 322 -13.53 14.19 19.08
C VAL A 322 -13.17 15.61 18.67
N ASN A 323 -14.06 16.57 18.90
CA ASN A 323 -13.83 17.97 18.54
C ASN A 323 -12.88 18.72 19.48
N THR A 324 -12.55 18.15 20.65
CA THR A 324 -11.67 18.79 21.65
C THR A 324 -10.33 18.08 21.82
N LEU A 325 -10.19 16.88 21.25
CA LEU A 325 -8.94 16.14 21.26
C LEU A 325 -7.89 16.83 20.36
N PRO A 326 -6.62 16.92 20.82
CA PRO A 326 -5.56 17.54 20.04
C PRO A 326 -5.16 16.69 18.82
N PRO A 327 -4.57 17.28 17.77
CA PRO A 327 -3.91 16.50 16.75
C PRO A 327 -2.68 15.78 17.33
N ILE A 328 -2.37 14.61 16.76
CA ILE A 328 -1.07 13.95 16.93
C ILE A 328 -0.22 14.34 15.73
N ILE A 329 1.02 14.76 15.97
CA ILE A 329 1.91 15.27 14.94
C ILE A 329 3.05 14.28 14.75
N PHE A 330 3.18 13.76 13.54
CA PHE A 330 4.33 12.97 13.11
C PHE A 330 5.34 13.92 12.45
N THR A 331 6.59 13.95 12.93
CA THR A 331 7.63 14.78 12.32
C THR A 331 8.55 13.88 11.51
N ILE A 332 8.67 14.12 10.21
CA ILE A 332 9.48 13.33 9.28
C ILE A 332 10.34 14.30 8.48
N LYS A 333 11.66 14.15 8.54
CA LYS A 333 12.63 15.03 7.88
C LYS A 333 12.42 16.51 8.24
N GLY A 334 12.14 16.79 9.51
CA GLY A 334 11.86 18.13 10.04
C GLY A 334 10.49 18.71 9.67
N ILE A 335 9.67 17.99 8.89
CA ILE A 335 8.35 18.45 8.45
C ILE A 335 7.27 17.84 9.34
N ASN A 336 6.31 18.66 9.75
CA ASN A 336 5.20 18.25 10.60
C ASN A 336 4.01 17.77 9.77
N TYR A 337 3.58 16.53 10.04
CA TYR A 337 2.40 15.89 9.47
C TYR A 337 1.32 15.72 10.56
N PRO A 338 0.50 16.77 10.84
CA PRO A 338 -0.58 16.68 11.82
C PRO A 338 -1.69 15.71 11.40
N VAL A 339 -2.10 14.83 12.31
CA VAL A 339 -3.26 13.94 12.17
C VAL A 339 -4.32 14.40 13.17
N PRO A 340 -5.40 15.06 12.72
CA PRO A 340 -6.44 15.56 13.60
C PRO A 340 -7.26 14.42 14.22
N ALA A 341 -7.95 14.70 15.33
CA ALA A 341 -8.77 13.72 16.03
C ALA A 341 -9.87 13.09 15.14
N GLN A 342 -10.43 13.86 14.21
CA GLN A 342 -11.41 13.37 13.24
C GLN A 342 -10.83 12.31 12.28
N ALA A 343 -9.52 12.25 12.12
CA ALA A 343 -8.85 11.24 11.29
C ALA A 343 -8.52 9.96 12.07
N TYR A 344 -8.02 10.11 13.32
CA TYR A 344 -7.58 8.97 14.15
C TYR A 344 -8.65 8.42 15.11
N ILE A 345 -9.81 9.08 15.23
CA ILE A 345 -10.99 8.55 15.91
C ILE A 345 -12.05 8.20 14.86
N LEU A 346 -12.45 6.94 14.83
CA LEU A 346 -13.51 6.45 13.95
C LEU A 346 -14.77 6.12 14.74
N LYS A 347 -15.91 6.17 14.05
CA LYS A 347 -17.22 5.81 14.58
C LYS A 347 -17.62 4.45 14.05
N ASP A 348 -18.04 3.54 14.92
CA ASP A 348 -18.53 2.24 14.50
C ASP A 348 -20.02 2.26 14.14
N SER A 349 -20.51 1.13 13.60
CA SER A 349 -21.90 1.00 13.15
C SER A 349 -22.94 1.10 14.28
N ARG A 350 -22.52 1.02 15.55
CA ARG A 350 -23.39 1.25 16.72
C ARG A 350 -23.28 2.69 17.22
N GLY A 351 -22.50 3.52 16.54
CA GLY A 351 -22.27 4.90 16.87
C GLY A 351 -21.22 5.16 17.94
N HIS A 352 -20.46 4.16 18.38
CA HIS A 352 -19.40 4.36 19.36
C HIS A 352 -18.10 4.82 18.69
N CYS A 353 -17.42 5.77 19.33
CA CYS A 353 -16.16 6.29 18.83
C CYS A 353 -14.96 5.57 19.44
N TYR A 354 -13.99 5.23 18.61
CA TYR A 354 -12.82 4.46 19.02
C TYR A 354 -11.57 4.94 18.27
N PRO A 355 -10.40 4.91 18.93
CA PRO A 355 -9.14 5.31 18.31
C PRO A 355 -8.58 4.21 17.40
N THR A 356 -7.84 4.62 16.37
CA THR A 356 -7.24 3.74 15.36
C THR A 356 -5.78 3.38 15.65
N PHE A 357 -5.31 3.61 16.88
CA PHE A 357 -3.99 3.21 17.33
C PHE A 357 -4.03 1.76 17.86
N LYS A 358 -3.15 0.90 17.34
CA LYS A 358 -3.07 -0.50 17.76
C LYS A 358 -1.63 -0.90 18.04
N GLU A 359 -1.46 -1.91 18.88
CA GLU A 359 -0.17 -2.54 19.12
C GLU A 359 0.33 -3.20 17.83
N ASN A 360 1.52 -2.82 17.40
CA ASN A 360 2.32 -3.62 16.48
C ASN A 360 2.85 -4.83 17.26
N THR A 361 2.49 -6.04 16.84
CA THR A 361 2.90 -7.27 17.53
C THR A 361 4.23 -7.82 17.01
N VAL A 362 4.78 -7.21 15.96
CA VAL A 362 6.11 -7.57 15.47
C VAL A 362 7.12 -6.97 16.44
N SER A 363 7.76 -7.83 17.24
CA SER A 363 8.79 -7.41 18.17
C SER A 363 10.05 -7.04 17.39
N THR A 364 10.44 -5.76 17.45
CA THR A 364 11.65 -5.23 16.82
C THR A 364 12.58 -4.66 17.89
N SER A 365 13.90 -4.76 17.67
CA SER A 365 14.90 -4.14 18.56
C SER A 365 14.86 -2.61 18.53
N THR A 366 14.35 -2.04 17.43
CA THR A 366 14.14 -0.61 17.24
C THR A 366 12.67 -0.24 17.39
N GLU A 367 12.38 0.95 17.90
CA GLU A 367 11.03 1.50 17.88
C GLU A 367 10.55 1.60 16.42
N THR A 368 9.46 0.90 16.09
CA THR A 368 8.88 0.87 14.74
C THR A 368 7.40 1.21 14.78
N TRP A 369 7.01 2.15 13.93
CA TRP A 369 5.62 2.53 13.69
C TRP A 369 5.19 2.13 12.28
N ILE A 370 3.92 1.80 12.10
CA ILE A 370 3.29 1.58 10.81
C ILE A 370 2.29 2.71 10.58
N LEU A 371 2.42 3.42 9.46
CA LEU A 371 1.58 4.52 9.04
C LEU A 371 0.64 4.05 7.93
N GLY A 372 -0.55 3.59 8.33
CA GLY A 372 -1.58 3.10 7.43
C GLY A 372 -2.56 4.16 6.92
N ASP A 373 -3.74 3.73 6.49
CA ASP A 373 -4.75 4.59 5.85
C ASP A 373 -5.15 5.83 6.64
N VAL A 374 -5.07 5.79 7.98
CA VAL A 374 -5.34 6.97 8.82
C VAL A 374 -4.40 8.13 8.48
N PHE A 375 -3.14 7.82 8.20
CA PHE A 375 -2.15 8.78 7.74
C PHE A 375 -2.31 9.04 6.22
N LEU A 376 -2.43 7.97 5.42
CA LEU A 376 -2.44 8.05 3.95
C LEU A 376 -3.68 8.72 3.35
N ARG A 377 -4.80 8.83 4.09
CA ARG A 377 -5.96 9.66 3.69
C ARG A 377 -5.74 11.17 3.85
N LEU A 378 -4.73 11.58 4.61
CA LEU A 378 -4.41 12.99 4.82
C LEU A 378 -3.27 13.44 3.91
N TYR A 379 -2.39 12.51 3.56
CA TYR A 379 -1.18 12.79 2.81
C TYR A 379 -1.14 11.93 1.56
N PHE A 380 -1.15 12.60 0.40
CA PHE A 380 -0.84 11.98 -0.87
C PHE A 380 0.56 11.40 -0.79
N SER A 381 0.71 10.16 -1.28
CA SER A 381 1.95 9.39 -1.10
C SER A 381 2.44 8.86 -2.44
N VAL A 382 3.73 9.07 -2.70
CA VAL A 382 4.44 8.60 -3.89
C VAL A 382 5.53 7.64 -3.45
N PHE A 383 5.60 6.50 -4.09
CA PHE A 383 6.56 5.44 -3.84
C PHE A 383 7.49 5.36 -5.05
N ASP A 384 8.71 5.87 -4.90
CA ASP A 384 9.68 6.01 -5.99
C ASP A 384 10.74 4.91 -5.88
N ARG A 385 10.58 3.88 -6.71
CA ARG A 385 11.51 2.75 -6.83
C ARG A 385 12.76 3.08 -7.65
N GLY A 386 12.76 4.20 -8.38
CA GLY A 386 13.91 4.66 -9.14
C GLY A 386 14.98 5.30 -8.26
N ASN A 387 14.54 6.01 -7.22
CA ASN A 387 15.40 6.76 -6.31
C ASN A 387 15.34 6.29 -4.84
N ASP A 388 14.66 5.17 -4.57
CA ASP A 388 14.48 4.59 -3.23
C ASP A 388 14.04 5.62 -2.18
N ARG A 389 12.88 6.25 -2.43
CA ARG A 389 12.33 7.31 -1.58
C ARG A 389 10.80 7.35 -1.60
N ILE A 390 10.22 7.99 -0.59
CA ILE A 390 8.78 8.28 -0.49
C ILE A 390 8.56 9.79 -0.61
N GLY A 391 7.62 10.21 -1.45
CA GLY A 391 7.15 11.59 -1.54
C GLY A 391 5.85 11.77 -0.76
N LEU A 392 5.77 12.78 0.10
CA LEU A 392 4.54 13.13 0.83
C LEU A 392 4.11 14.58 0.57
N ALA A 393 2.83 14.78 0.30
CA ALA A 393 2.19 16.09 0.20
C ALA A 393 0.80 16.06 0.81
N GLN A 394 0.22 17.22 1.11
CA GLN A 394 -1.15 17.28 1.62
C GLN A 394 -2.12 16.82 0.53
N ALA A 395 -2.97 15.82 0.84
CA ALA A 395 -4.03 15.40 -0.08
C ALA A 395 -5.07 16.52 -0.26
N VAL A 396 -5.61 16.65 -1.48
CA VAL A 396 -6.62 17.69 -1.81
C VAL A 396 -7.91 17.53 -1.03
#